data_AF-A0A942V6Z4-F1
#
_entry.id   AF-A0A942V6Z4-F1
#
_cell.length_a   1.000
_cell.length_b   1.000
_cell.length_c   1.000
_cell.angle_alpha   90.00
_cell.angle_beta   90.00
_cell.angle_gamma   90.00
#
_symmetry.space_group_name_H-M   'P 1'
#
loop_
_entity.id
_entity.type
_entity.pdbx_description
1 polymer ?
#
loop_
_entity_poly.entity_id
_entity_poly.type
_entity_poly.pdbx_seq_one_letter_code
_entity_poly.pdbx_strand_id
1 'polypeptide(L)'
;MEQNNFKRKKNLTNLLSEESQAQILIELSIHRRVSEFHSKVAVQKFFVNIEVLFYVEAFLGAAEVEWTLRHAERYDIKIFLFAARFYKDTQRAVDLFIGLKRLDIIKNFISSDELVNAEAWDVLKKLGKVEVLGYHGRFEELKKMNTSEARAVLKQFKRVDDLIELQAYEELVWLEKGVEYLVDSEKWELVYFAHEKGMTYHGKSLLNVLLEAHQEDFLYNQNEKEFLLKNKKLRPFIKHRDYEALADNAFYEAVDWEVFLTIMPSKAGKIFEHAVDAENWNFLAKHHKRWLLFKNGQYSLWLNSFFK
;
A
#
# COMPACT_ATOMS: atom_id res chain seq x y z
N MET A 1 14.71 -62.97 -3.94
CA MET A 1 13.79 -62.79 -5.09
C MET A 1 12.69 -61.73 -4.86
N GLU A 2 12.49 -61.21 -3.65
CA GLU A 2 11.40 -60.25 -3.35
C GLU A 2 11.71 -58.78 -3.71
N GLN A 3 12.98 -58.36 -3.71
CA GLN A 3 13.36 -56.97 -4.06
C GLN A 3 13.16 -56.62 -5.54
N ASN A 4 13.20 -57.61 -6.45
CA ASN A 4 12.99 -57.39 -7.89
C ASN A 4 11.51 -57.24 -8.28
N ASN A 5 10.59 -57.84 -7.52
CA ASN A 5 9.15 -57.68 -7.78
C ASN A 5 8.64 -56.28 -7.40
N PHE A 6 9.25 -55.65 -6.39
CA PHE A 6 8.89 -54.29 -5.97
C PHE A 6 9.31 -53.22 -7.00
N LYS A 7 10.48 -53.38 -7.63
CA LYS A 7 10.95 -52.50 -8.71
C LYS A 7 10.14 -52.65 -10.00
N ARG A 8 9.71 -53.87 -10.36
CA ARG A 8 8.85 -54.11 -11.54
C ARG A 8 7.44 -53.56 -11.36
N LYS A 9 6.82 -53.70 -10.18
CA LYS A 9 5.50 -53.11 -9.90
C LYS A 9 5.50 -51.58 -9.96
N LYS A 10 6.59 -50.94 -9.51
CA LYS A 10 6.74 -49.47 -9.53
C LYS A 10 6.75 -48.88 -10.95
N ASN A 11 7.19 -49.66 -11.95
CA ASN A 11 7.22 -49.21 -13.34
C ASN A 11 5.88 -49.44 -14.07
N LEU A 12 5.09 -50.45 -13.69
CA LEU A 12 3.79 -50.74 -14.33
C LEU A 12 2.70 -49.72 -13.95
N THR A 13 2.69 -49.23 -12.71
CA THR A 13 1.74 -48.19 -12.26
C THR A 13 2.01 -46.80 -12.86
N ASN A 14 3.16 -46.57 -13.48
CA ASN A 14 3.44 -45.31 -14.19
C ASN A 14 3.10 -45.37 -15.69
N LEU A 15 2.72 -46.55 -16.20
CA LEU A 15 2.45 -46.82 -17.63
C LEU A 15 0.97 -47.04 -17.95
N LEU A 16 0.12 -47.09 -16.93
CA LEU A 16 -1.32 -47.30 -17.08
C LEU A 16 -2.05 -45.96 -17.03
N SER A 17 -3.08 -45.80 -17.85
CA SER A 17 -3.99 -44.65 -17.74
C SER A 17 -4.68 -44.65 -16.37
N GLU A 18 -5.11 -43.48 -15.89
CA GLU A 18 -5.77 -43.33 -14.59
C GLU A 18 -6.99 -44.28 -14.45
N GLU A 19 -7.75 -44.46 -15.54
CA GLU A 19 -8.87 -45.41 -15.64
C GLU A 19 -8.44 -46.86 -15.40
N SER A 20 -7.38 -47.32 -16.06
CA SER A 20 -6.91 -48.71 -15.92
C SER A 20 -6.40 -49.00 -14.51
N GLN A 21 -5.86 -47.99 -13.82
CA GLN A 21 -5.42 -48.15 -12.43
C GLN A 21 -6.61 -48.24 -11.46
N ALA A 22 -7.65 -47.43 -11.67
CA ALA A 22 -8.89 -47.50 -10.89
C ALA A 22 -9.61 -48.84 -11.09
N GLN A 23 -9.65 -49.35 -12.33
CA GLN A 23 -10.27 -50.61 -12.68
C GLN A 23 -9.54 -51.82 -12.07
N ILE A 24 -8.20 -51.81 -12.06
CA ILE A 24 -7.39 -52.83 -11.37
C ILE A 24 -7.63 -52.81 -9.86
N LEU A 25 -7.83 -51.63 -9.24
CA LEU A 25 -8.16 -51.53 -7.82
C LEU A 25 -9.56 -52.07 -7.50
N ILE A 26 -10.55 -51.78 -8.36
CA ILE A 26 -11.90 -52.33 -8.27
C ILE A 26 -11.85 -53.86 -8.42
N GLU A 27 -11.10 -54.41 -9.38
CA GLU A 27 -10.95 -55.86 -9.55
C GLU A 27 -10.21 -56.51 -8.36
N LEU A 28 -9.13 -55.90 -7.88
CA LEU A 28 -8.37 -56.42 -6.73
C LEU A 28 -9.15 -56.37 -5.42
N SER A 29 -10.09 -55.42 -5.28
CA SER A 29 -10.96 -55.31 -4.11
C SER A 29 -12.20 -56.22 -4.19
N ILE A 30 -12.75 -56.45 -5.39
CA ILE A 30 -13.81 -57.46 -5.64
C ILE A 30 -13.30 -58.87 -5.31
N HIS A 31 -12.02 -59.17 -5.57
CA HIS A 31 -11.41 -60.47 -5.25
C HIS A 31 -10.94 -60.61 -3.79
N ARG A 32 -11.85 -60.50 -2.82
CA ARG A 32 -11.85 -61.11 -1.44
C ARG A 32 -10.52 -61.24 -0.62
N ARG A 33 -9.43 -60.56 -0.97
CA ARG A 33 -8.17 -60.52 -0.20
C ARG A 33 -7.89 -59.14 0.38
N VAL A 34 -8.95 -58.51 0.88
CA VAL A 34 -8.88 -57.21 1.57
C VAL A 34 -7.99 -57.27 2.82
N SER A 35 -7.81 -58.44 3.44
CA SER A 35 -6.90 -58.63 4.58
C SER A 35 -5.41 -58.45 4.23
N GLU A 36 -5.00 -58.63 2.97
CA GLU A 36 -3.62 -58.38 2.53
C GLU A 36 -3.42 -56.93 2.06
N PHE A 37 -4.51 -56.21 1.76
CA PHE A 37 -4.50 -54.79 1.35
C PHE A 37 -4.56 -53.83 2.55
N HIS A 38 -4.22 -54.29 3.75
CA HIS A 38 -3.97 -53.45 4.91
C HIS A 38 -2.75 -52.52 4.79
N SER A 39 -2.01 -52.56 3.67
CA SER A 39 -0.99 -51.56 3.45
C SER A 39 -1.66 -50.23 3.12
N LYS A 40 -1.75 -49.35 4.13
CA LYS A 40 -1.98 -47.90 4.04
C LYS A 40 -1.28 -47.25 2.81
N VAL A 41 -0.19 -47.87 2.35
CA VAL A 41 0.63 -47.52 1.18
C VAL A 41 -0.12 -47.58 -0.16
N ALA A 42 -1.08 -48.49 -0.36
CA ALA A 42 -1.77 -48.67 -1.64
C ALA A 42 -3.03 -47.79 -1.79
N VAL A 43 -3.44 -47.08 -0.74
CA VAL A 43 -4.44 -46.00 -0.83
C VAL A 43 -3.75 -44.64 -0.84
N GLN A 44 -2.58 -44.52 -0.17
CA GLN A 44 -1.75 -43.32 -0.22
C GLN A 44 -1.32 -42.96 -1.65
N LYS A 45 -0.83 -43.92 -2.44
CA LYS A 45 -0.20 -43.65 -3.76
C LYS A 45 -1.12 -43.46 -4.95
N PHE A 46 -2.42 -43.64 -4.76
CA PHE A 46 -3.34 -43.67 -5.89
C PHE A 46 -4.14 -42.38 -5.91
N PHE A 47 -4.23 -41.82 -7.12
CA PHE A 47 -5.12 -40.74 -7.44
C PHE A 47 -6.50 -41.14 -6.94
N VAL A 48 -6.99 -40.48 -5.90
CA VAL A 48 -8.32 -40.76 -5.38
C VAL A 48 -9.30 -40.23 -6.41
N ASN A 49 -9.69 -41.10 -7.34
CA ASN A 49 -10.82 -40.87 -8.22
C ASN A 49 -12.11 -41.05 -7.41
N ILE A 50 -13.12 -40.23 -7.70
CA ILE A 50 -14.42 -40.28 -7.02
C ILE A 50 -15.04 -41.69 -7.03
N GLU A 51 -14.78 -42.48 -8.08
CA GLU A 51 -15.24 -43.86 -8.22
C GLU A 51 -14.69 -44.79 -7.12
N VAL A 52 -13.44 -44.58 -6.71
CA VAL A 52 -12.82 -45.34 -5.60
C VAL A 52 -13.52 -44.97 -4.29
N LEU A 53 -13.88 -43.72 -4.08
CA LEU A 53 -14.59 -43.28 -2.87
C LEU A 53 -16.00 -43.88 -2.78
N PHE A 54 -16.74 -43.95 -3.89
CA PHE A 54 -18.04 -44.65 -3.93
C PHE A 54 -17.89 -46.14 -3.63
N TYR A 55 -16.84 -46.79 -4.13
CA TYR A 55 -16.55 -48.18 -3.81
C TYR A 55 -16.25 -48.37 -2.31
N VAL A 56 -15.37 -47.53 -1.74
CA VAL A 56 -15.02 -47.58 -0.31
C VAL A 56 -16.27 -47.38 0.56
N GLU A 57 -17.14 -46.43 0.21
CA GLU A 57 -18.41 -46.21 0.90
C GLU A 57 -19.33 -47.44 0.84
N ALA A 58 -19.45 -48.07 -0.33
CA ALA A 58 -20.33 -49.21 -0.54
C ALA A 58 -19.84 -50.51 0.12
N PHE A 59 -18.53 -50.72 0.26
CA PHE A 59 -17.96 -52.01 0.63
C PHE A 59 -17.11 -52.03 1.89
N LEU A 60 -16.47 -50.90 2.25
CA LEU A 60 -15.53 -50.83 3.38
C LEU A 60 -16.12 -50.08 4.58
N GLY A 61 -17.03 -49.12 4.32
CA GLY A 61 -17.76 -48.41 5.37
C GLY A 61 -17.21 -47.02 5.68
N ALA A 62 -17.88 -46.32 6.61
CA ALA A 62 -17.67 -44.89 6.83
C ALA A 62 -16.29 -44.52 7.38
N ALA A 63 -15.67 -45.38 8.20
CA ALA A 63 -14.36 -45.11 8.81
C ALA A 63 -13.25 -45.11 7.75
N GLU A 64 -13.33 -46.01 6.78
CA GLU A 64 -12.40 -46.14 5.67
C GLU A 64 -12.55 -44.99 4.67
N VAL A 65 -13.77 -44.49 4.47
CA VAL A 65 -14.01 -43.27 3.68
C VAL A 65 -13.34 -42.06 4.34
N GLU A 66 -13.56 -41.83 5.64
CA GLU A 66 -12.93 -40.70 6.35
C GLU A 66 -11.39 -40.80 6.33
N TRP A 67 -10.85 -42.00 6.50
CA TRP A 67 -9.41 -42.21 6.41
C TRP A 67 -8.87 -41.88 5.01
N THR A 68 -9.54 -42.35 3.96
CA THR A 68 -9.15 -42.11 2.57
C THR A 68 -9.21 -40.62 2.22
N LEU A 69 -10.30 -39.95 2.61
CA LEU A 69 -10.47 -38.51 2.44
C LEU A 69 -9.42 -37.66 3.17
N ARG A 70 -8.77 -38.16 4.22
CA ARG A 70 -7.70 -37.45 4.94
C ARG A 70 -6.30 -37.71 4.38
N HIS A 71 -6.12 -38.81 3.65
CA HIS A 71 -4.79 -39.30 3.24
C HIS A 71 -4.61 -39.38 1.72
N ALA A 72 -5.57 -38.86 0.95
CA ALA A 72 -5.44 -38.78 -0.50
C ALA A 72 -4.23 -37.92 -0.90
N GLU A 73 -3.46 -38.37 -1.90
CA GLU A 73 -2.33 -37.60 -2.45
C GLU A 73 -2.79 -36.41 -3.31
N ARG A 74 -3.96 -36.54 -3.97
CA ARG A 74 -4.54 -35.50 -4.84
C ARG A 74 -5.99 -35.26 -4.47
N TYR A 75 -6.39 -33.99 -4.55
CA TYR A 75 -7.75 -33.54 -4.36
C TYR A 75 -8.17 -32.74 -5.58
N ASP A 76 -9.43 -32.87 -5.94
CA ASP A 76 -10.11 -32.08 -6.97
C ASP A 76 -11.52 -31.69 -6.47
N ILE A 77 -12.28 -30.99 -7.31
CA ILE A 77 -13.66 -30.59 -6.99
C ILE A 77 -14.57 -31.80 -6.75
N LYS A 78 -14.35 -32.92 -7.44
CA LYS A 78 -15.18 -34.12 -7.33
C LYS A 78 -15.03 -34.75 -5.94
N ILE A 79 -13.81 -34.74 -5.38
CA ILE A 79 -13.58 -35.20 -4.01
C ILE A 79 -14.26 -34.29 -2.99
N PHE A 80 -14.24 -32.97 -3.19
CA PHE A 80 -14.96 -32.03 -2.31
C PHE A 80 -16.47 -32.29 -2.34
N LEU A 81 -17.07 -32.41 -3.52
CA LEU A 81 -18.49 -32.70 -3.70
C LEU A 81 -18.87 -34.06 -3.10
N PHE A 82 -18.02 -35.07 -3.27
CA PHE A 82 -18.20 -36.37 -2.63
C PHE A 82 -18.20 -36.24 -1.11
N ALA A 83 -17.22 -35.53 -0.53
CA ALA A 83 -17.12 -35.33 0.91
C ALA A 83 -18.38 -34.63 1.46
N ALA A 84 -18.84 -33.56 0.81
CA ALA A 84 -20.06 -32.85 1.20
C ALA A 84 -21.30 -33.78 1.20
N ARG A 85 -21.44 -34.61 0.16
CA ARG A 85 -22.51 -35.63 0.09
C ARG A 85 -22.38 -36.68 1.19
N PHE A 86 -21.18 -37.23 1.37
CA PHE A 86 -20.90 -38.29 2.34
C PHE A 86 -21.22 -37.84 3.78
N TYR A 87 -20.78 -36.63 4.14
CA TYR A 87 -21.07 -36.06 5.45
C TYR A 87 -22.52 -35.57 5.59
N LYS A 88 -23.25 -35.39 4.48
CA LYS A 88 -24.56 -34.72 4.43
C LYS A 88 -24.53 -33.32 5.05
N ASP A 89 -23.36 -32.70 5.04
CA ASP A 89 -23.05 -31.42 5.63
C ASP A 89 -21.85 -30.81 4.89
N THR A 90 -22.11 -29.75 4.13
CA THR A 90 -21.07 -29.03 3.39
C THR A 90 -20.04 -28.42 4.31
N GLN A 91 -20.43 -27.96 5.51
CA GLN A 91 -19.50 -27.33 6.45
C GLN A 91 -18.47 -28.33 6.96
N ARG A 92 -18.89 -29.56 7.26
CA ARG A 92 -17.96 -30.64 7.65
C ARG A 92 -16.96 -30.99 6.54
N ALA A 93 -17.36 -30.87 5.27
CA ALA A 93 -16.43 -31.00 4.15
C ALA A 93 -15.47 -29.80 4.06
N VAL A 94 -15.95 -28.57 4.24
CA VAL A 94 -15.11 -27.36 4.28
C VAL A 94 -14.04 -27.47 5.38
N ASP A 95 -14.42 -27.87 6.59
CA ASP A 95 -13.51 -28.04 7.74
C ASP A 95 -12.42 -29.08 7.46
N LEU A 96 -12.76 -30.19 6.80
CA LEU A 96 -11.80 -31.19 6.36
C LEU A 96 -10.74 -30.56 5.44
N PHE A 97 -11.17 -29.83 4.40
CA PHE A 97 -10.24 -29.27 3.42
C PHE A 97 -9.40 -28.12 3.99
N ILE A 98 -9.93 -27.35 4.93
CA ILE A 98 -9.16 -26.37 5.73
C ILE A 98 -8.09 -27.09 6.55
N GLY A 99 -8.45 -28.15 7.28
CA GLY A 99 -7.52 -28.94 8.11
C GLY A 99 -6.40 -29.59 7.27
N LEU A 100 -6.72 -30.00 6.05
CA LEU A 100 -5.77 -30.52 5.07
C LEU A 100 -4.93 -29.44 4.37
N LYS A 101 -5.19 -28.16 4.62
CA LYS A 101 -4.46 -27.00 4.06
C LYS A 101 -4.44 -26.99 2.52
N ARG A 102 -5.52 -27.45 1.88
CA ARG A 102 -5.64 -27.54 0.40
C ARG A 102 -6.07 -26.21 -0.21
N LEU A 103 -5.18 -25.22 -0.19
CA LEU A 103 -5.45 -23.87 -0.71
C LEU A 103 -5.83 -23.88 -2.21
N ASP A 104 -5.34 -24.85 -2.97
CA ASP A 104 -5.66 -25.07 -4.38
C ASP A 104 -7.14 -25.34 -4.64
N ILE A 105 -7.77 -26.10 -3.74
CA ILE A 105 -9.21 -26.40 -3.80
C ILE A 105 -10.00 -25.26 -3.17
N ILE A 106 -9.58 -24.82 -1.97
CA ILE A 106 -10.29 -23.79 -1.22
C ILE A 106 -10.45 -22.52 -2.05
N LYS A 107 -9.39 -22.06 -2.71
CA LYS A 107 -9.40 -20.82 -3.51
C LYS A 107 -10.48 -20.81 -4.59
N ASN A 108 -10.77 -21.97 -5.18
CA ASN A 108 -11.59 -22.07 -6.38
C ASN A 108 -13.03 -22.52 -6.10
N PHE A 109 -13.26 -23.24 -5.00
CA PHE A 109 -14.52 -23.96 -4.80
C PHE A 109 -15.20 -23.70 -3.47
N ILE A 110 -14.54 -23.06 -2.52
CA ILE A 110 -15.14 -22.71 -1.23
C ILE A 110 -15.33 -21.19 -1.18
N SER A 111 -16.55 -20.78 -0.89
CA SER A 111 -16.92 -19.37 -0.80
C SER A 111 -16.27 -18.70 0.42
N SER A 112 -16.17 -17.36 0.40
CA SER A 112 -15.64 -16.64 1.56
C SER A 112 -16.56 -16.75 2.78
N ASP A 113 -17.89 -16.85 2.58
CA ASP A 113 -18.87 -17.01 3.66
C ASP A 113 -18.71 -18.35 4.38
N GLU A 114 -18.47 -19.45 3.64
CA GLU A 114 -18.18 -20.75 4.23
C GLU A 114 -16.87 -20.75 5.04
N LEU A 115 -15.86 -20.01 4.58
CA LEU A 115 -14.60 -19.83 5.33
C LEU A 115 -14.78 -18.96 6.57
N VAL A 116 -15.66 -17.96 6.52
CA VAL A 116 -16.04 -17.15 7.69
C VAL A 116 -16.75 -18.01 8.73
N ASN A 117 -17.72 -18.83 8.31
CA ASN A 117 -18.44 -19.74 9.19
C ASN A 117 -17.51 -20.77 9.86
N ALA A 118 -16.45 -21.17 9.16
CA ALA A 118 -15.42 -22.06 9.67
C ALA A 118 -14.35 -21.35 10.56
N GLU A 119 -14.48 -20.03 10.78
CA GLU A 119 -13.45 -19.20 11.42
C GLU A 119 -12.04 -19.36 10.80
N ALA A 120 -11.98 -19.60 9.49
CA ALA A 120 -10.76 -19.91 8.74
C ALA A 120 -9.96 -18.65 8.36
N TRP A 121 -9.71 -17.77 9.33
CA TRP A 121 -9.12 -16.43 9.12
C TRP A 121 -7.72 -16.49 8.49
N ASP A 122 -6.89 -17.44 8.91
CA ASP A 122 -5.57 -17.65 8.32
C ASP A 122 -5.62 -18.08 6.84
N VAL A 123 -6.69 -18.78 6.45
CA VAL A 123 -6.91 -19.17 5.06
C VAL A 123 -7.36 -17.96 4.25
N LEU A 124 -8.35 -17.21 4.73
CA LEU A 124 -8.81 -15.95 4.11
C LEU A 124 -7.64 -14.97 3.90
N LYS A 125 -6.76 -14.85 4.90
CA LYS A 125 -5.51 -14.08 4.84
C LYS A 125 -4.60 -14.55 3.70
N LYS A 126 -4.32 -15.85 3.61
CA LYS A 126 -3.48 -16.44 2.55
C LYS A 126 -4.10 -16.28 1.16
N LEU A 127 -5.42 -16.23 1.07
CA LEU A 127 -6.16 -16.01 -0.17
C LEU A 127 -6.28 -14.52 -0.54
N GLY A 128 -5.76 -13.61 0.28
CA GLY A 128 -5.81 -12.17 0.01
C GLY A 128 -7.20 -11.56 0.16
N LYS A 129 -8.09 -12.16 0.96
CA LYS A 129 -9.48 -11.69 1.13
C LYS A 129 -9.57 -10.53 2.13
N VAL A 130 -8.91 -9.42 1.81
CA VAL A 130 -8.76 -8.27 2.71
C VAL A 130 -10.09 -7.62 3.10
N GLU A 131 -11.01 -7.45 2.15
CA GLU A 131 -12.34 -6.87 2.40
C GLU A 131 -13.13 -7.69 3.42
N VAL A 132 -13.15 -9.03 3.25
CA VAL A 132 -13.83 -9.96 4.14
C VAL A 132 -13.24 -9.86 5.55
N LEU A 133 -11.90 -9.83 5.67
CA LEU A 133 -11.25 -9.65 6.97
C LEU A 133 -11.64 -8.32 7.63
N GLY A 134 -11.72 -7.24 6.85
CA GLY A 134 -12.16 -5.92 7.33
C GLY A 134 -13.60 -5.92 7.87
N TYR A 135 -14.56 -6.41 7.08
CA TYR A 135 -15.97 -6.46 7.48
C TYR A 135 -16.21 -7.31 8.74
N HIS A 136 -15.39 -8.34 8.96
CA HIS A 136 -15.46 -9.18 10.16
C HIS A 136 -14.56 -8.72 11.31
N GLY A 137 -13.98 -7.51 11.23
CA GLY A 137 -13.18 -6.92 12.31
C GLY A 137 -11.83 -7.61 12.56
N ARG A 138 -11.33 -8.40 11.61
CA ARG A 138 -10.08 -9.16 11.69
C ARG A 138 -8.87 -8.29 11.32
N PHE A 139 -8.73 -7.17 12.03
CA PHE A 139 -7.71 -6.16 11.75
C PHE A 139 -6.28 -6.63 12.06
N GLU A 140 -6.11 -7.50 13.05
CA GLU A 140 -4.80 -8.11 13.36
C GLU A 140 -4.28 -8.98 12.20
N GLU A 141 -5.17 -9.69 11.51
CA GLU A 141 -4.83 -10.43 10.30
C GLU A 141 -4.44 -9.50 9.15
N LEU A 142 -5.14 -8.38 8.98
CA LEU A 142 -4.78 -7.34 8.00
C LEU A 142 -3.42 -6.70 8.30
N LYS A 143 -3.12 -6.41 9.57
CA LYS A 143 -1.80 -5.91 10.00
C LYS A 143 -0.69 -6.89 9.66
N LYS A 144 -0.91 -8.19 9.91
CA LYS A 144 0.05 -9.24 9.57
C LYS A 144 0.28 -9.37 8.05
N MET A 145 -0.70 -9.01 7.22
CA MET A 145 -0.52 -8.98 5.75
C MET A 145 0.33 -7.80 5.30
N ASN A 146 0.08 -6.61 5.87
CA ASN A 146 0.80 -5.37 5.59
C ASN A 146 0.96 -5.03 4.08
N THR A 147 -0.03 -5.36 3.25
CA THR A 147 -0.04 -4.98 1.83
C THR A 147 -0.77 -3.65 1.62
N SER A 148 -0.63 -3.06 0.43
CA SER A 148 -1.36 -1.85 0.02
C SER A 148 -2.87 -2.00 0.20
N GLU A 149 -3.43 -3.14 -0.21
CA GLU A 149 -4.87 -3.40 -0.13
C GLU A 149 -5.32 -3.56 1.32
N ALA A 150 -4.53 -4.24 2.15
CA ALA A 150 -4.85 -4.40 3.58
C ALA A 150 -4.85 -3.04 4.30
N ARG A 151 -3.89 -2.17 3.98
CA ARG A 151 -3.83 -0.81 4.54
C ARG A 151 -4.98 0.07 4.05
N ALA A 152 -5.39 -0.07 2.79
CA ALA A 152 -6.57 0.63 2.27
C ALA A 152 -7.85 0.24 3.02
N VAL A 153 -8.01 -1.05 3.35
CA VAL A 153 -9.12 -1.51 4.20
C VAL A 153 -9.01 -0.94 5.62
N LEU A 154 -7.83 -0.97 6.25
CA LEU A 154 -7.63 -0.36 7.57
C LEU A 154 -8.01 1.13 7.58
N LYS A 155 -7.64 1.87 6.53
CA LYS A 155 -8.04 3.26 6.31
C LYS A 155 -9.56 3.42 6.19
N GLN A 156 -10.21 2.58 5.38
CA GLN A 156 -11.67 2.61 5.21
C GLN A 156 -12.40 2.44 6.55
N PHE A 157 -11.90 1.56 7.42
CA PHE A 157 -12.42 1.34 8.77
C PHE A 157 -11.87 2.33 9.82
N LYS A 158 -11.16 3.40 9.38
CA LYS A 158 -10.59 4.46 10.22
C LYS A 158 -9.70 3.94 11.36
N ARG A 159 -8.95 2.87 11.10
CA ARG A 159 -8.05 2.21 12.06
C ARG A 159 -6.71 2.95 12.17
N VAL A 160 -6.75 4.17 12.72
CA VAL A 160 -5.60 5.08 12.81
C VAL A 160 -4.43 4.47 13.59
N ASP A 161 -4.68 3.91 14.78
CA ASP A 161 -3.62 3.33 15.62
C ASP A 161 -2.91 2.16 14.91
N ASP A 162 -3.67 1.32 14.21
CA ASP A 162 -3.12 0.20 13.44
C ASP A 162 -2.26 0.69 12.26
N LEU A 163 -2.69 1.76 11.57
CA LEU A 163 -1.91 2.38 10.50
C LEU A 163 -0.64 3.07 11.03
N ILE A 164 -0.67 3.65 12.23
CA ILE A 164 0.50 4.22 12.91
C ILE A 164 1.51 3.12 13.24
N GLU A 165 1.05 2.00 13.83
CA GLU A 165 1.90 0.85 14.17
C GLU A 165 2.61 0.29 12.93
N LEU A 166 1.90 0.23 11.80
CA LEU A 166 2.44 -0.21 10.51
C LEU A 166 3.32 0.83 9.81
N GLN A 167 3.45 2.04 10.37
CA GLN A 167 4.11 3.19 9.73
C GLN A 167 3.54 3.53 8.34
N ALA A 168 2.25 3.24 8.12
CA ALA A 168 1.53 3.48 6.88
C ALA A 168 1.08 4.95 6.77
N TYR A 169 2.01 5.89 6.90
CA TYR A 169 1.69 7.30 7.11
C TYR A 169 1.00 7.97 5.91
N GLU A 170 1.24 7.50 4.68
CA GLU A 170 0.53 7.99 3.49
C GLU A 170 -0.99 7.73 3.58
N GLU A 171 -1.42 6.69 4.29
CA GLU A 171 -2.84 6.40 4.47
C GLU A 171 -3.47 7.29 5.55
N LEU A 172 -2.67 7.73 6.53
CA LEU A 172 -3.12 8.63 7.60
C LEU A 172 -3.52 10.01 7.08
N VAL A 173 -2.92 10.44 5.98
CA VAL A 173 -3.20 11.72 5.31
C VAL A 173 -4.68 11.91 4.99
N TRP A 174 -5.41 10.81 4.76
CA TRP A 174 -6.82 10.83 4.39
C TRP A 174 -7.78 10.82 5.58
N LEU A 175 -7.27 10.82 6.82
CA LEU A 175 -8.04 10.68 8.04
C LEU A 175 -7.78 11.88 8.95
N GLU A 176 -8.83 12.52 9.49
CA GLU A 176 -8.68 13.68 10.39
C GLU A 176 -7.73 13.39 11.57
N LYS A 177 -7.99 12.31 12.32
CA LYS A 177 -7.11 11.85 13.40
C LYS A 177 -5.72 11.40 12.92
N GLY A 178 -5.62 10.96 11.67
CA GLY A 178 -4.34 10.63 11.06
C GLY A 178 -3.51 11.89 10.82
N VAL A 179 -4.13 12.94 10.28
CA VAL A 179 -3.52 14.27 10.12
C VAL A 179 -3.11 14.85 11.48
N GLU A 180 -3.96 14.72 12.51
CA GLU A 180 -3.60 15.12 13.87
C GLU A 180 -2.30 14.47 14.34
N TYR A 181 -2.19 13.15 14.21
CA TYR A 181 -0.96 12.43 14.54
C TYR A 181 0.25 12.90 13.70
N LEU A 182 0.08 13.15 12.40
CA LEU A 182 1.15 13.61 11.53
C LEU A 182 1.68 15.00 11.95
N VAL A 183 0.79 15.89 12.38
CA VAL A 183 1.15 17.21 12.92
C VAL A 183 1.87 17.05 14.25
N ASP A 184 1.29 16.31 15.19
CA ASP A 184 1.85 16.11 16.54
C ASP A 184 3.21 15.37 16.52
N SER A 185 3.42 14.55 15.49
CA SER A 185 4.67 13.81 15.27
C SER A 185 5.65 14.49 14.30
N GLU A 186 5.38 15.75 13.95
CA GLU A 186 6.25 16.60 13.11
C GLU A 186 6.59 15.99 11.74
N LYS A 187 5.66 15.22 11.14
CA LYS A 187 5.83 14.60 9.81
C LYS A 187 5.53 15.59 8.69
N TRP A 188 6.29 16.68 8.61
CA TRP A 188 5.95 17.86 7.80
C TRP A 188 5.72 17.61 6.31
N GLU A 189 6.48 16.72 5.68
CA GLU A 189 6.25 16.35 4.28
C GLU A 189 4.86 15.75 4.05
N LEU A 190 4.41 14.90 4.98
CA LEU A 190 3.08 14.28 4.90
C LEU A 190 1.98 15.24 5.34
N VAL A 191 2.26 16.15 6.27
CA VAL A 191 1.34 17.26 6.61
C VAL A 191 1.11 18.15 5.39
N TYR A 192 2.16 18.46 4.63
CA TYR A 192 2.03 19.20 3.38
C TYR A 192 1.28 18.39 2.32
N PHE A 193 1.56 17.09 2.18
CA PHE A 193 0.78 16.25 1.29
C PHE A 193 -0.71 16.22 1.68
N ALA A 194 -1.04 16.22 2.97
CA ALA A 194 -2.42 16.36 3.45
C ALA A 194 -3.04 17.72 3.10
N HIS A 195 -2.24 18.80 3.14
CA HIS A 195 -2.67 20.11 2.66
C HIS A 195 -3.11 20.05 1.20
N GLU A 196 -2.31 19.44 0.33
CA GLU A 196 -2.64 19.29 -1.11
C GLU A 196 -3.92 18.47 -1.34
N LYS A 197 -4.29 17.60 -0.39
CA LYS A 197 -5.56 16.84 -0.42
C LYS A 197 -6.74 17.61 0.19
N GLY A 198 -6.55 18.86 0.61
CA GLY A 198 -7.58 19.71 1.17
C GLY A 198 -7.92 19.39 2.64
N MET A 199 -7.03 18.69 3.34
CA MET A 199 -7.23 18.38 4.75
C MET A 199 -6.96 19.60 5.64
N THR A 200 -7.51 19.56 6.85
CA THR A 200 -7.34 20.60 7.87
C THR A 200 -6.96 19.96 9.20
N TYR A 201 -6.38 20.77 10.10
CA TYR A 201 -6.06 20.36 11.47
C TYR A 201 -6.90 21.19 12.45
N HIS A 202 -7.87 20.55 13.11
CA HIS A 202 -8.86 21.22 13.95
C HIS A 202 -9.53 22.44 13.25
N GLY A 203 -9.83 22.30 11.96
CA GLY A 203 -10.41 23.36 11.12
C GLY A 203 -9.42 24.45 10.66
N LYS A 204 -8.16 24.39 11.07
CA LYS A 204 -7.10 25.28 10.58
C LYS A 204 -6.49 24.77 9.28
N SER A 205 -6.12 25.69 8.39
CA SER A 205 -5.31 25.40 7.21
C SER A 205 -3.95 24.82 7.62
N LEU A 206 -3.55 23.72 6.98
CA LEU A 206 -2.28 23.06 7.24
C LEU A 206 -1.07 23.92 6.84
N LEU A 207 -1.21 24.84 5.89
CA LEU A 207 -0.15 25.84 5.61
C LEU A 207 0.08 26.77 6.80
N ASN A 208 -0.98 27.17 7.53
CA ASN A 208 -0.84 27.97 8.74
C ASN A 208 -0.19 27.16 9.86
N VAL A 209 -0.51 25.88 9.98
CA VAL A 209 0.13 24.98 10.96
C VAL A 209 1.63 24.86 10.69
N LEU A 210 2.02 24.59 9.44
CA LEU A 210 3.41 24.55 9.02
C LEU A 210 4.13 25.89 9.30
N LEU A 211 3.43 27.00 9.08
CA LEU A 211 3.97 28.32 9.37
C LEU A 211 4.15 28.59 10.88
N GLU A 212 3.19 28.21 11.70
CA GLU A 212 3.27 28.27 13.17
C GLU A 212 4.43 27.39 13.70
N ALA A 213 4.72 26.28 13.02
CA ALA A 213 5.82 25.36 13.31
C ALA A 213 7.19 25.78 12.72
N HIS A 214 7.34 27.03 12.27
CA HIS A 214 8.58 27.58 11.71
C HIS A 214 9.14 26.81 10.50
N GLN A 215 8.26 26.26 9.66
CA GLN A 215 8.63 25.53 8.44
C GLN A 215 8.71 26.46 7.21
N GLU A 216 9.10 27.73 7.37
CA GLU A 216 9.10 28.70 6.26
C GLU A 216 10.03 28.31 5.10
N ASP A 217 11.22 27.77 5.39
CA ASP A 217 12.16 27.30 4.36
C ASP A 217 11.60 26.08 3.60
N PHE A 218 10.90 25.18 4.28
CA PHE A 218 10.25 24.03 3.67
C PHE A 218 9.12 24.48 2.74
N LEU A 219 8.23 25.36 3.21
CA LEU A 219 7.16 25.94 2.39
C LEU A 219 7.71 26.68 1.16
N TYR A 220 8.82 27.42 1.31
CA TYR A 220 9.47 28.08 0.20
C TYR A 220 9.90 27.08 -0.89
N ASN A 221 10.48 25.94 -0.49
CA ASN A 221 10.88 24.88 -1.41
C ASN A 221 9.70 24.16 -2.07
N GLN A 222 8.53 24.12 -1.41
CA GLN A 222 7.28 23.60 -1.99
C GLN A 222 6.55 24.61 -2.89
N ASN A 223 7.20 25.73 -3.25
CA ASN A 223 6.65 26.79 -4.10
C ASN A 223 5.46 27.56 -3.49
N GLU A 224 5.33 27.57 -2.15
CA GLU A 224 4.30 28.35 -1.43
C GLU A 224 4.71 29.82 -1.23
N LYS A 225 5.33 30.42 -2.25
CA LYS A 225 5.92 31.77 -2.17
C LYS A 225 4.87 32.85 -1.92
N GLU A 226 3.74 32.77 -2.62
CA GLU A 226 2.65 33.75 -2.47
C GLU A 226 2.09 33.72 -1.03
N PHE A 227 1.88 32.52 -0.49
CA PHE A 227 1.42 32.34 0.88
C PHE A 227 2.41 32.95 1.89
N LEU A 228 3.72 32.71 1.72
CA LEU A 228 4.75 33.28 2.59
C LEU A 228 4.80 34.81 2.52
N LEU A 229 4.72 35.39 1.32
CA LEU A 229 4.73 36.84 1.11
C LEU A 229 3.50 37.51 1.72
N LYS A 230 2.30 36.92 1.54
CA LYS A 230 1.06 37.40 2.16
C LYS A 230 1.16 37.45 3.68
N ASN A 231 1.89 36.51 4.28
CA ASN A 231 2.15 36.44 5.72
C ASN A 231 3.42 37.20 6.17
N LYS A 232 4.04 37.98 5.27
CA LYS A 232 5.26 38.78 5.53
C LYS A 232 6.45 37.94 6.01
N LYS A 233 6.57 36.71 5.52
CA LYS A 233 7.65 35.77 5.87
C LYS A 233 8.77 35.86 4.86
N LEU A 234 9.63 36.87 5.05
CA LEU A 234 10.64 37.26 4.06
C LEU A 234 11.97 36.50 4.18
N ARG A 235 12.24 35.86 5.33
CA ARG A 235 13.52 35.21 5.62
C ARG A 235 13.95 34.17 4.56
N PRO A 236 13.08 33.27 4.07
CA PRO A 236 13.48 32.33 3.03
C PRO A 236 13.91 33.02 1.73
N PHE A 237 13.21 34.07 1.31
CA PHE A 237 13.55 34.83 0.10
C PHE A 237 14.92 35.48 0.21
N ILE A 238 15.24 36.10 1.35
CA ILE A 238 16.56 36.69 1.61
C ILE A 238 17.64 35.60 1.59
N LYS A 239 17.40 34.47 2.28
CA LYS A 239 18.34 33.34 2.34
C LYS A 239 18.64 32.77 0.94
N HIS A 240 17.61 32.63 0.11
CA HIS A 240 17.72 32.13 -1.26
C HIS A 240 18.07 33.22 -2.28
N ARG A 241 18.26 34.47 -1.85
CA ARG A 241 18.54 35.64 -2.70
C ARG A 241 17.48 35.87 -3.79
N ASP A 242 16.23 35.51 -3.52
CA ASP A 242 15.10 35.74 -4.41
C ASP A 242 14.58 37.17 -4.26
N TYR A 243 15.46 38.12 -4.57
CA TYR A 243 15.20 39.55 -4.46
C TYR A 243 14.23 40.06 -5.53
N GLU A 244 14.11 39.34 -6.65
CA GLU A 244 13.09 39.66 -7.65
C GLU A 244 11.69 39.47 -7.08
N ALA A 245 11.41 38.33 -6.43
CA ALA A 245 10.11 38.09 -5.82
C ALA A 245 9.78 39.13 -4.74
N LEU A 246 10.77 39.55 -3.94
CA LEU A 246 10.59 40.61 -2.94
C LEU A 246 10.26 41.96 -3.58
N ALA A 247 11.02 42.37 -4.62
CA ALA A 247 10.81 43.63 -5.32
C ALA A 247 9.47 43.65 -6.09
N ASP A 248 9.12 42.56 -6.77
CA ASP A 248 7.85 42.41 -7.50
C ASP A 248 6.63 42.53 -6.57
N ASN A 249 6.79 42.20 -5.28
CA ASN A 249 5.75 42.28 -4.25
C ASN A 249 5.93 43.48 -3.30
N ALA A 250 6.73 44.48 -3.69
CA ALA A 250 6.95 45.73 -2.95
C ALA A 250 7.54 45.58 -1.53
N PHE A 251 8.24 44.48 -1.24
CA PHE A 251 9.03 44.30 0.00
C PHE A 251 10.44 44.86 -0.16
N TYR A 252 10.52 46.14 -0.57
CA TYR A 252 11.76 46.80 -0.96
C TYR A 252 12.78 46.92 0.17
N GLU A 253 12.32 47.01 1.42
CA GLU A 253 13.14 47.09 2.62
C GLU A 253 13.99 45.83 2.86
N ALA A 254 13.54 44.69 2.31
CA ALA A 254 14.22 43.41 2.43
C ALA A 254 15.17 43.11 1.25
N VAL A 255 15.22 43.98 0.25
CA VAL A 255 16.02 43.78 -0.97
C VAL A 255 17.46 44.27 -0.77
N ASP A 256 18.42 43.37 -0.94
CA ASP A 256 19.82 43.75 -1.15
C ASP A 256 20.02 44.12 -2.63
N TRP A 257 19.92 45.40 -2.92
CA TRP A 257 19.93 45.95 -4.29
C TRP A 257 21.24 45.67 -5.04
N GLU A 258 22.38 45.65 -4.35
CA GLU A 258 23.68 45.37 -4.96
C GLU A 258 23.81 43.90 -5.32
N VAL A 259 23.40 43.01 -4.41
CA VAL A 259 23.38 41.59 -4.69
C VAL A 259 22.38 41.29 -5.80
N PHE A 260 21.18 41.89 -5.76
CA PHE A 260 20.14 41.70 -6.78
C PHE A 260 20.65 42.05 -8.18
N LEU A 261 21.27 43.22 -8.35
CA LEU A 261 21.87 43.63 -9.63
C LEU A 261 23.00 42.70 -10.07
N THR A 262 23.81 42.20 -9.13
CA THR A 262 24.93 41.31 -9.42
C THR A 262 24.47 39.93 -9.89
N ILE A 263 23.41 39.37 -9.29
CA ILE A 263 22.90 38.03 -9.64
C ILE A 263 21.99 38.04 -10.87
N MET A 264 21.37 39.18 -11.21
CA MET A 264 20.48 39.31 -12.37
C MET A 264 20.80 40.54 -13.25
N PRO A 265 22.01 40.63 -13.82
CA PRO A 265 22.41 41.80 -14.63
C PRO A 265 21.58 41.95 -15.91
N SER A 266 21.04 40.86 -16.46
CA SER A 266 20.15 40.90 -17.63
C SER A 266 18.83 41.62 -17.36
N LYS A 267 18.39 41.70 -16.09
CA LYS A 267 17.17 42.40 -15.67
C LYS A 267 17.44 43.80 -15.11
N ALA A 268 18.64 44.34 -15.30
CA ALA A 268 19.06 45.61 -14.71
C ALA A 268 18.06 46.76 -14.91
N GLY A 269 17.43 46.87 -16.09
CA GLY A 269 16.38 47.87 -16.34
C GLY A 269 15.23 47.80 -15.30
N LYS A 270 14.62 46.62 -15.17
CA LYS A 270 13.54 46.33 -14.20
C LYS A 270 14.01 46.56 -12.75
N ILE A 271 15.24 46.18 -12.42
CA ILE A 271 15.81 46.40 -11.08
C ILE A 271 15.89 47.90 -10.74
N PHE A 272 16.30 48.74 -11.70
CA PHE A 272 16.34 50.19 -11.47
C PHE A 272 14.95 50.81 -11.40
N GLU A 273 13.96 50.29 -12.13
CA GLU A 273 12.56 50.69 -11.98
C GLU A 273 12.05 50.37 -10.57
N HIS A 274 12.27 49.15 -10.07
CA HIS A 274 11.94 48.83 -8.68
C HIS A 274 12.68 49.69 -7.65
N ALA A 275 13.93 50.08 -7.93
CA ALA A 275 14.66 51.01 -7.05
C ALA A 275 14.07 52.42 -7.07
N VAL A 276 13.42 52.85 -8.16
CA VAL A 276 12.62 54.08 -8.20
C VAL A 276 11.38 53.92 -7.32
N ASP A 277 10.64 52.82 -7.46
CA ASP A 277 9.44 52.55 -6.68
C ASP A 277 9.74 52.45 -5.17
N ALA A 278 10.92 51.92 -4.82
CA ALA A 278 11.47 51.84 -3.48
C ALA A 278 12.04 53.18 -2.95
N GLU A 279 12.07 54.23 -3.78
CA GLU A 279 12.74 55.50 -3.50
C GLU A 279 14.23 55.34 -3.09
N ASN A 280 14.91 54.30 -3.59
CA ASN A 280 16.32 54.05 -3.30
C ASN A 280 17.25 54.90 -4.19
N TRP A 281 17.20 56.21 -3.97
CA TRP A 281 17.89 57.20 -4.80
C TRP A 281 19.41 57.08 -4.74
N ASN A 282 19.96 56.65 -3.60
CA ASN A 282 21.40 56.46 -3.42
C ASN A 282 21.93 55.32 -4.30
N PHE A 283 21.20 54.21 -4.41
CA PHE A 283 21.53 53.12 -5.32
C PHE A 283 21.50 53.59 -6.78
N LEU A 284 20.46 54.32 -7.18
CA LEU A 284 20.36 54.88 -8.53
C LEU A 284 21.48 55.86 -8.86
N ALA A 285 21.87 56.72 -7.90
CA ALA A 285 22.97 57.65 -8.05
C ALA A 285 24.32 56.93 -8.19
N LYS A 286 24.56 55.89 -7.38
CA LYS A 286 25.77 55.07 -7.44
C LYS A 286 25.95 54.37 -8.79
N HIS A 287 24.86 53.91 -9.40
CA HIS A 287 24.86 53.25 -10.71
C HIS A 287 24.62 54.21 -11.89
N HIS A 288 24.77 55.53 -11.66
CA HIS A 288 24.64 56.59 -12.65
C HIS A 288 23.33 56.58 -13.46
N LYS A 289 22.20 56.24 -12.84
CA LYS A 289 20.86 56.26 -13.48
C LYS A 289 20.27 57.66 -13.54
N ARG A 290 21.02 58.53 -14.23
CA ARG A 290 20.79 59.98 -14.35
C ARG A 290 19.37 60.31 -14.83
N TRP A 291 18.90 59.62 -15.88
CA TRP A 291 17.58 59.89 -16.43
C TRP A 291 16.45 59.56 -15.43
N LEU A 292 16.57 58.46 -14.67
CA LEU A 292 15.60 58.08 -13.65
C LEU A 292 15.59 59.07 -12.48
N LEU A 293 16.75 59.56 -12.05
CA LEU A 293 16.86 60.59 -11.00
C LEU A 293 16.23 61.92 -11.45
N PHE A 294 16.51 62.35 -12.68
CA PHE A 294 15.95 63.60 -13.23
C PHE A 294 14.43 63.53 -13.37
N LYS A 295 13.89 62.43 -13.92
CA LYS A 295 12.45 62.24 -14.11
C LYS A 295 11.67 62.26 -12.80
N ASN A 296 12.26 61.79 -11.70
CA ASN A 296 11.64 61.72 -10.38
C ASN A 296 12.03 62.89 -9.45
N GLY A 297 12.55 63.99 -10.01
CA GLY A 297 12.79 65.23 -9.25
C GLY A 297 14.00 65.22 -8.29
N GLN A 298 14.85 64.19 -8.35
CA GLN A 298 16.02 64.04 -7.47
C GLN A 298 17.25 64.81 -8.00
N TYR A 299 17.10 66.12 -8.23
CA TYR A 299 18.07 66.93 -8.98
C TYR A 299 19.44 67.05 -8.31
N SER A 300 19.51 67.11 -6.99
CA SER A 300 20.80 67.17 -6.26
C SER A 300 21.60 65.88 -6.44
N LEU A 301 20.94 64.71 -6.33
CA LEU A 301 21.57 63.41 -6.56
C LEU A 301 21.90 63.20 -8.04
N TRP A 302 21.04 63.68 -8.94
CA TRP A 302 21.31 63.71 -10.37
C TRP A 302 22.59 64.50 -10.70
N LEU A 303 22.72 65.75 -10.23
CA LEU A 303 23.92 66.58 -10.42
C LEU A 303 25.16 65.90 -9.82
N ASN A 304 25.05 65.36 -8.60
CA ASN A 304 26.17 64.70 -7.94
C ASN A 304 26.62 63.40 -8.64
N SER A 305 25.73 62.74 -9.40
CA SER A 305 26.06 61.52 -10.17
C SER A 305 26.92 61.77 -11.43
N PHE A 306 27.27 63.02 -11.73
CA PHE A 306 28.24 63.40 -12.77
C PHE A 306 29.68 63.53 -12.25
N PHE A 307 29.86 63.73 -10.94
CA PHE A 307 31.15 64.10 -10.33
C PHE A 307 31.78 62.99 -9.49
N LYS A 308 31.15 61.81 -9.43
CA LYS A 308 31.68 60.55 -8.89
C LYS A 308 31.88 59.57 -10.03
#